data_AF-A0A2I2Y4H4-F1
#
_entry.id   AF-A0A2I2Y4H4-F1
#
_cell.length_a   1.000
_cell.length_b   1.000
_cell.length_c   1.000
_cell.angle_alpha   90.00
_cell.angle_beta   90.00
_cell.angle_gamma   90.00
#
_symmetry.space_group_name_H-M   'P 1'
#
loop_
_entity.id
_entity.type
_entity.pdbx_description
1 polymer ?
#
loop_
_entity_poly.entity_id
_entity_poly.type
_entity_poly.pdbx_seq_one_letter_code
_entity_poly.pdbx_strand_id
1 'polypeptide(L)'
;MLDLLDIEGLYPLYNRVERYLEEFPEERKTLQIDGPYDEAFYQKLLDLSTEDDGTVAFALTKVQQYRVAMTAKDCSIMIALSPCLQDASSDQRPVVPSSRSRFAFSVSVLDLDLKPYESIPHQYKLDGKIVNYYSKTVRAKDNAVMSTRFKHLHPPRSQFWN
;
A
#
# COMPACT_ATOMS: atom_id res chain seq x y z
N MET A 1 5.11 -6.97 -8.01
CA MET A 1 4.58 -5.93 -7.10
C MET A 1 4.76 -4.60 -7.82
N LEU A 2 3.75 -3.72 -7.87
CA LEU A 2 3.76 -2.52 -8.73
C LEU A 2 4.25 -1.24 -8.04
N ASP A 3 4.19 -1.18 -6.70
CA ASP A 3 4.79 -0.08 -5.93
C ASP A 3 6.28 -0.37 -5.68
N LEU A 4 7.10 -0.12 -6.70
CA LEU A 4 8.53 -0.45 -6.70
C LEU A 4 9.41 0.68 -6.13
N LEU A 5 8.93 1.92 -6.15
CA LEU A 5 9.72 3.11 -5.78
C LEU A 5 9.40 3.61 -4.36
N ASP A 6 8.36 3.06 -3.73
CA ASP A 6 7.71 3.62 -2.55
C ASP A 6 7.16 5.04 -2.80
N ILE A 7 6.35 5.55 -1.89
CA ILE A 7 5.74 6.88 -2.04
C ILE A 7 6.80 7.99 -2.03
N GLU A 8 7.91 7.83 -1.32
CA GLU A 8 9.02 8.79 -1.32
C GLU A 8 9.70 8.89 -2.69
N GLY A 9 9.92 7.77 -3.38
CA GLY A 9 10.51 7.73 -4.72
C GLY A 9 9.51 8.09 -5.82
N LEU A 10 8.22 7.83 -5.60
CA LEU A 10 7.15 8.17 -6.55
C LEU A 10 6.81 9.67 -6.56
N TYR A 11 6.78 10.32 -5.39
CA TYR A 11 6.27 11.69 -5.27
C TYR A 11 6.97 12.72 -6.19
N PRO A 12 8.31 12.65 -6.42
CA PRO A 12 8.96 13.47 -7.44
C PRO A 12 8.44 13.24 -8.87
N LEU A 13 8.08 11.99 -9.23
CA LEU A 13 7.49 11.66 -10.52
C LEU A 13 6.07 12.21 -10.65
N TYR A 14 5.27 12.12 -9.59
CA TYR A 14 3.96 12.79 -9.52
C TYR A 14 4.09 14.30 -9.81
N ASN A 15 5.02 14.99 -9.14
CA ASN A 15 5.25 16.42 -9.36
C ASN A 15 5.74 16.74 -10.79
N ARG A 16 6.40 15.80 -11.48
CA ARG A 16 6.76 15.97 -12.90
C ARG A 16 5.52 15.96 -13.79
N VAL A 17 4.59 15.05 -13.54
CA VAL A 17 3.31 14.98 -14.27
C VAL A 17 2.48 16.22 -13.99
N GLU A 18 2.37 16.66 -12.73
CA GLU A 18 1.61 17.85 -12.37
C GLU A 18 2.13 19.11 -13.07
N ARG A 19 3.45 19.35 -13.06
CA ARG A 19 4.03 20.50 -13.78
C ARG A 19 3.72 20.46 -15.27
N TYR A 20 3.73 19.27 -15.89
CA TYR A 20 3.34 19.13 -17.29
C TYR A 20 1.85 19.47 -17.49
N LEU A 21 0.96 19.05 -16.59
CA LEU A 21 -0.47 19.36 -16.67
C LEU A 21 -0.80 20.81 -16.33
N GLU A 22 0.01 21.49 -15.52
CA GLU A 22 -0.10 22.93 -15.28
C GLU A 22 0.18 23.72 -16.56
N GLU A 23 1.17 23.31 -17.34
CA GLU A 23 1.50 23.90 -18.64
C GLU A 23 0.51 23.48 -19.75
N PHE A 24 0.04 22.23 -19.72
CA PHE A 24 -0.81 21.63 -20.75
C PHE A 24 -2.07 20.95 -20.15
N PRO A 25 -3.03 21.71 -19.60
CA PRO A 25 -4.18 21.15 -18.87
C PRO A 25 -5.09 20.25 -19.72
N GLU A 26 -5.18 20.52 -21.03
CA GLU A 26 -5.99 19.73 -21.97
C GLU A 26 -5.46 18.30 -22.17
N GLU A 27 -4.16 18.09 -21.94
CA GLU A 27 -3.51 16.78 -22.10
C GLU A 27 -3.95 15.76 -21.03
N ARG A 28 -4.59 16.19 -19.94
CA ARG A 28 -5.09 15.27 -18.91
C ARG A 28 -5.98 14.17 -19.49
N LYS A 29 -6.85 14.52 -20.46
CA LYS A 29 -7.73 13.56 -21.14
C LYS A 29 -6.94 12.68 -22.12
N THR A 30 -6.04 13.28 -22.90
CA THR A 30 -5.19 12.57 -23.86
C THR A 30 -4.30 11.53 -23.18
N LEU A 31 -3.75 11.86 -22.01
CA LEU A 31 -2.92 10.99 -21.18
C LEU A 31 -3.73 9.90 -20.45
N GLN A 32 -5.06 9.91 -20.57
CA GLN A 32 -5.98 8.94 -19.94
C GLN A 32 -5.75 8.83 -18.42
N ILE A 33 -5.51 9.95 -17.74
CA ILE A 33 -5.23 9.95 -16.30
C ILE A 33 -6.41 9.34 -15.52
N ASP A 34 -7.63 9.74 -15.89
CA ASP A 34 -8.88 9.31 -15.25
C ASP A 34 -9.62 8.23 -16.07
N GLY A 35 -8.92 7.61 -17.02
CA GLY A 35 -9.46 6.60 -17.93
C GLY A 35 -9.75 7.13 -19.35
N PRO A 36 -10.37 6.30 -20.21
CA PRO A 36 -10.94 4.97 -19.91
C PRO A 36 -9.86 3.95 -19.49
N TYR A 37 -10.24 3.04 -18.59
CA TYR A 37 -9.37 1.95 -18.12
C TYR A 37 -9.53 0.72 -19.01
N ASP A 38 -9.06 0.83 -20.25
CA ASP A 38 -9.17 -0.19 -21.29
C ASP A 38 -7.92 -1.09 -21.40
N GLU A 39 -7.85 -1.91 -22.45
CA GLU A 39 -6.72 -2.80 -22.69
C GLU A 39 -5.41 -2.02 -22.91
N ALA A 40 -5.45 -0.85 -23.56
CA ALA A 40 -4.26 -0.04 -23.78
C ALA A 40 -3.71 0.51 -22.45
N PHE A 41 -4.60 0.92 -21.53
CA PHE A 41 -4.21 1.25 -20.16
C PHE A 41 -3.56 0.05 -19.45
N TYR A 42 -4.16 -1.15 -19.55
CA TYR A 42 -3.60 -2.36 -18.96
C TYR A 42 -2.20 -2.69 -19.49
N GLN A 43 -1.97 -2.60 -20.80
CA GLN A 43 -0.67 -2.86 -21.40
C GLN A 43 0.41 -1.88 -20.90
N LYS A 44 0.09 -0.60 -20.69
CA LYS A 44 1.04 0.38 -20.10
C LYS A 44 1.51 -0.02 -18.71
N LEU A 45 0.67 -0.69 -17.91
CA LEU A 45 1.03 -1.12 -16.56
C LEU A 45 2.06 -2.26 -16.54
N LEU A 46 2.25 -2.97 -17.66
CA LEU A 46 3.18 -4.09 -17.75
C LEU A 46 4.64 -3.66 -17.91
N ASP A 47 4.91 -2.37 -18.17
CA ASP A 47 6.29 -1.85 -18.21
C ASP A 47 6.89 -1.72 -16.79
N LEU A 48 7.65 -2.74 -16.41
CA LEU A 48 8.28 -2.82 -15.10
C LEU A 48 9.67 -2.16 -15.04
N SER A 49 10.12 -1.46 -16.09
CA SER A 49 11.41 -0.74 -16.06
C SER A 49 11.47 0.23 -14.90
N THR A 50 12.55 0.23 -14.11
CA THR A 50 12.72 1.17 -12.97
C THR A 50 13.67 2.32 -13.28
N GLU A 51 14.30 2.31 -14.46
CA GLU A 51 15.25 3.35 -14.87
C GLU A 51 14.49 4.59 -15.33
N ASP A 52 14.64 5.70 -14.59
CA ASP A 52 14.02 6.97 -14.94
C ASP A 52 14.75 7.62 -16.12
N ASP A 53 14.09 7.61 -17.28
CA ASP A 53 14.57 8.25 -18.52
C ASP A 53 14.32 9.77 -18.57
N GLY A 54 13.75 10.34 -17.50
CA GLY A 54 13.44 11.76 -17.37
C GLY A 54 12.13 12.18 -18.05
N THR A 55 11.42 11.27 -18.73
CA THR A 55 10.21 11.62 -19.49
C THR A 55 8.97 11.74 -18.58
N VAL A 56 7.95 12.43 -19.10
CA VAL A 56 6.61 12.47 -18.49
C VAL A 56 5.90 11.12 -18.65
N ALA A 57 6.16 10.41 -19.76
CA ALA A 57 5.57 9.10 -20.01
C ALA A 57 6.00 8.07 -18.96
N PHE A 58 7.31 7.98 -18.66
CA PHE A 58 7.82 7.12 -17.58
C PHE A 58 7.19 7.49 -16.23
N ALA A 59 7.21 8.78 -15.88
CA ALA A 59 6.64 9.26 -14.63
C ALA A 59 5.15 8.91 -14.50
N LEU A 60 4.38 9.10 -15.57
CA LEU A 60 2.97 8.76 -15.62
C LEU A 60 2.75 7.25 -15.45
N THR A 61 3.53 6.40 -16.12
CA THR A 61 3.45 4.94 -15.96
C THR A 61 3.65 4.54 -14.50
N LYS A 62 4.65 5.11 -13.81
CA LYS A 62 4.88 4.84 -12.38
C LYS A 62 3.75 5.32 -11.49
N VAL A 63 3.21 6.51 -11.77
CA VAL A 63 2.03 7.02 -11.05
C VAL A 63 0.82 6.10 -11.22
N GLN A 64 0.56 5.59 -12.42
CA GLN A 64 -0.56 4.66 -12.65
C GLN A 64 -0.34 3.31 -11.98
N GLN A 65 0.87 2.75 -12.06
CA GLN A 65 1.25 1.53 -11.35
C GLN A 65 1.06 1.67 -9.82
N TYR A 66 1.43 2.81 -9.26
CA TYR A 66 1.22 3.10 -7.84
C TYR A 66 -0.26 3.12 -7.46
N ARG A 67 -1.13 3.77 -8.25
CA ARG A 67 -2.59 3.80 -7.98
C ARG A 67 -3.20 2.40 -7.96
N VAL A 68 -2.78 1.53 -8.89
CA VAL A 68 -3.19 0.12 -8.91
C VAL A 68 -2.66 -0.61 -7.68
N ALA A 69 -1.39 -0.40 -7.31
CA ALA A 69 -0.81 -1.00 -6.11
C ALA A 69 -1.55 -0.57 -4.83
N MET A 70 -1.88 0.71 -4.68
CA MET A 70 -2.64 1.23 -3.54
C MET A 70 -4.07 0.67 -3.48
N THR A 71 -4.67 0.40 -4.63
CA THR A 71 -5.98 -0.28 -4.70
C THR A 71 -5.86 -1.70 -4.17
N ALA A 72 -4.86 -2.45 -4.61
CA ALA A 72 -4.63 -3.82 -4.15
C ALA A 72 -4.19 -3.91 -2.66
N LYS A 73 -3.53 -2.87 -2.12
CA LYS A 73 -3.19 -2.80 -0.69
C LYS A 73 -4.42 -2.58 0.20
N ASP A 74 -5.43 -1.88 -0.32
CA ASP A 74 -6.65 -1.51 0.41
C ASP A 74 -7.86 -2.39 0.05
N CYS A 75 -7.68 -3.46 -0.73
CA CYS A 75 -8.78 -4.35 -1.15
C CYS A 75 -9.15 -5.36 -0.05
N SER A 76 -10.39 -5.84 -0.07
CA SER A 76 -10.86 -6.86 0.87
C SER A 76 -10.86 -8.26 0.23
N ILE A 77 -10.58 -9.29 1.04
CA ILE A 77 -10.74 -10.70 0.62
C ILE A 77 -11.97 -11.28 1.32
N MET A 78 -12.96 -11.71 0.54
CA MET A 78 -14.14 -12.41 1.05
C MET A 78 -13.99 -13.91 0.88
N ILE A 79 -14.20 -14.65 1.96
CA ILE A 79 -14.18 -16.12 1.98
C ILE A 79 -15.56 -16.59 2.43
N ALA A 80 -16.28 -17.29 1.55
CA ALA A 80 -17.56 -17.91 1.87
C ALA A 80 -17.39 -19.42 2.07
N LEU A 81 -17.92 -19.95 3.17
CA LEU A 81 -17.90 -21.37 3.51
C LEU A 81 -19.34 -21.88 3.60
N SER A 82 -19.66 -22.92 2.83
CA SER A 82 -20.96 -23.60 2.89
C SER A 82 -20.77 -25.08 3.22
N PRO A 83 -21.48 -25.64 4.22
CA PRO A 83 -21.49 -27.08 4.45
C PRO A 83 -21.87 -27.85 3.17
N CYS A 84 -21.23 -28.99 2.90
CA CYS A 84 -21.59 -29.87 1.79
C CYS A 84 -21.80 -31.32 2.27
N LEU A 85 -22.81 -32.00 1.71
CA LEU A 85 -23.09 -33.42 1.96
C LEU A 85 -22.30 -34.32 1.00
N GLN A 86 -22.05 -35.57 1.41
CA GLN A 86 -21.03 -36.47 0.83
C GLN A 86 -21.30 -36.93 -0.61
N ASP A 87 -22.53 -36.79 -1.14
CA ASP A 87 -22.95 -37.44 -2.39
C ASP A 87 -23.51 -36.50 -3.49
N ALA A 88 -23.35 -35.18 -3.36
CA ALA A 88 -23.70 -34.26 -4.44
C ALA A 88 -22.56 -34.19 -5.47
N SER A 89 -22.40 -35.25 -6.26
CA SER A 89 -21.59 -35.22 -7.48
C SER A 89 -22.17 -34.21 -8.46
N SER A 90 -21.60 -33.01 -8.57
CA SER A 90 -21.59 -32.17 -9.80
C SER A 90 -20.92 -30.80 -9.62
N ASP A 91 -20.78 -30.26 -8.40
CA ASP A 91 -20.29 -28.88 -8.25
C ASP A 91 -18.76 -28.83 -8.24
N GLN A 92 -18.16 -28.17 -9.24
CA GLN A 92 -16.71 -27.95 -9.40
C GLN A 92 -16.08 -27.06 -8.30
N ARG A 93 -16.79 -26.78 -7.20
CA ARG A 93 -16.30 -25.88 -6.16
C ARG A 93 -15.26 -26.58 -5.30
N PRO A 94 -14.14 -25.93 -5.00
CA PRO A 94 -13.11 -26.51 -4.14
C PRO A 94 -13.68 -26.75 -2.73
N VAL A 95 -13.27 -27.87 -2.12
CA VAL A 95 -13.76 -28.31 -0.81
C VAL A 95 -12.61 -28.39 0.17
N VAL A 96 -12.79 -27.80 1.36
CA VAL A 96 -11.86 -27.96 2.48
C VAL A 96 -12.42 -29.02 3.44
N PRO A 97 -11.68 -30.14 3.66
CA PRO A 97 -12.04 -31.12 4.66
C PRO A 97 -11.67 -30.62 6.07
N SER A 98 -12.55 -30.87 7.05
CA SER A 98 -12.25 -30.75 8.49
C SER A 98 -12.51 -32.08 9.19
N SER A 99 -12.10 -32.20 10.46
CA SER A 99 -12.25 -33.44 11.24
C SER A 99 -13.72 -33.86 11.46
N ARG A 100 -14.68 -32.96 11.27
CA ARG A 100 -16.12 -33.21 11.55
C ARG A 100 -17.06 -32.77 10.42
N SER A 101 -16.57 -32.04 9.42
CA SER A 101 -17.42 -31.45 8.37
C SER A 101 -16.63 -31.23 7.08
N ARG A 102 -17.36 -31.02 5.99
CA ARG A 102 -16.80 -30.62 4.70
C ARG A 102 -17.43 -29.31 4.29
N PHE A 103 -16.62 -28.36 3.85
CA PHE A 103 -17.10 -27.06 3.39
C PHE A 103 -16.69 -26.86 1.93
N ALA A 104 -17.67 -26.62 1.07
CA ALA A 104 -17.41 -25.98 -0.21
C ALA A 104 -17.09 -24.51 0.05
N PHE A 105 -16.09 -23.96 -0.64
CA PHE A 105 -15.73 -22.56 -0.46
C PHE A 105 -15.60 -21.80 -1.77
N SER A 106 -15.74 -20.48 -1.66
CA SER A 106 -15.42 -19.53 -2.72
C SER A 106 -14.65 -18.36 -2.13
N VAL A 107 -13.69 -17.85 -2.89
CA VAL A 107 -12.91 -16.66 -2.54
C VAL A 107 -13.21 -15.57 -3.55
N SER A 108 -13.32 -14.33 -3.09
CA SER A 108 -13.50 -13.17 -3.95
C SER A 108 -12.67 -12.00 -3.42
N VAL A 109 -12.27 -11.10 -4.32
CA VAL A 109 -11.63 -9.84 -3.97
C VAL A 109 -12.65 -8.73 -4.18
N LEU A 110 -12.80 -7.85 -3.20
CA LEU A 110 -13.74 -6.73 -3.19
C LEU A 110 -12.97 -5.41 -3.11
N ASP A 111 -13.66 -4.29 -3.29
CA ASP A 111 -13.11 -2.93 -3.14
C ASP A 111 -11.98 -2.61 -4.14
N LEU A 112 -12.21 -2.92 -5.42
CA LEU A 112 -11.24 -2.76 -6.51
C LEU A 112 -11.37 -1.44 -7.29
N ASP A 113 -12.01 -0.43 -6.70
CA ASP A 113 -12.10 0.89 -7.31
C ASP A 113 -10.72 1.57 -7.30
N LEU A 114 -10.25 1.96 -8.49
CA LEU A 114 -8.91 2.55 -8.64
C LEU A 114 -8.79 3.82 -7.79
N LYS A 115 -7.74 3.89 -6.96
CA LYS A 115 -7.47 5.08 -6.14
C LYS A 115 -7.34 6.35 -7.03
N PRO A 116 -7.92 7.49 -6.64
CA PRO A 116 -7.89 8.71 -7.44
C PRO A 116 -6.48 9.30 -7.50
N TYR A 117 -6.16 9.95 -8.62
CA TYR A 117 -4.84 10.55 -8.87
C TYR A 117 -4.49 11.60 -7.80
N GLU A 118 -5.47 12.41 -7.38
CA GLU A 118 -5.35 13.51 -6.42
C GLU A 118 -5.05 13.02 -4.98
N SER A 119 -5.16 11.71 -4.72
CA SER A 119 -4.85 11.16 -3.39
C SER A 119 -3.34 11.03 -3.13
N ILE A 120 -2.49 11.08 -4.16
CA ILE A 120 -1.04 10.83 -4.03
C ILE A 120 -0.36 11.82 -3.07
N PRO A 121 -0.59 13.15 -3.12
CA PRO A 121 -0.03 14.08 -2.15
C PRO A 121 -0.46 13.79 -0.71
N HIS A 122 -1.71 13.35 -0.52
CA HIS A 122 -2.19 12.94 0.80
C HIS A 122 -1.44 11.71 1.30
N GLN A 123 -1.22 10.71 0.45
CA GLN A 123 -0.47 9.50 0.82
C GLN A 123 0.97 9.82 1.23
N TYR A 124 1.68 10.66 0.47
CA TYR A 124 3.03 11.11 0.82
C TYR A 124 3.09 11.77 2.20
N LYS A 125 2.12 12.67 2.48
CA LYS A 125 2.02 13.33 3.78
C LYS A 125 1.66 12.36 4.92
N LEU A 126 0.78 11.41 4.66
CA LEU A 126 0.35 10.43 5.65
C LEU A 126 1.50 9.49 6.03
N ASP A 127 2.23 8.99 5.04
CA ASP A 127 3.38 8.11 5.25
C ASP A 127 4.45 8.78 6.13
N GLY A 128 4.85 10.01 5.78
CA GLY A 128 5.81 10.77 6.58
C GLY A 128 5.34 11.02 8.02
N LYS A 129 4.03 11.18 8.26
CA LYS A 129 3.49 11.25 9.63
C LYS A 129 3.61 9.92 10.36
N ILE A 130 3.28 8.81 9.71
CA ILE A 130 3.35 7.46 10.29
C ILE A 130 4.79 7.14 10.69
N VAL A 131 5.73 7.28 9.75
CA VAL A 131 7.16 6.98 9.98
C VAL A 131 7.74 7.86 11.09
N ASN A 132 7.47 9.16 11.07
CA ASN A 132 7.97 10.10 12.08
C ASN A 132 7.40 9.80 13.47
N TYR A 133 6.09 9.52 13.56
CA TYR A 133 5.45 9.19 14.82
C TYR A 133 5.98 7.88 15.41
N TYR A 134 6.08 6.84 14.58
CA TYR A 134 6.62 5.55 14.99
C TYR A 134 8.06 5.69 15.49
N SER A 135 8.92 6.37 14.71
CA SER A 135 10.33 6.59 15.05
C SER A 135 10.50 7.36 16.36
N LYS A 136 9.72 8.42 16.60
CA LYS A 136 9.73 9.17 17.86
C LYS A 136 9.31 8.31 19.05
N THR A 137 8.26 7.50 18.86
CA THR A 137 7.73 6.63 19.91
C THR A 137 8.73 5.54 20.29
N VAL A 138 9.39 4.93 19.32
CA VAL A 138 10.44 3.92 19.56
C VAL A 138 11.63 4.53 20.30
N ARG A 139 12.17 5.67 19.81
CA ARG A 139 13.28 6.37 20.48
C ARG A 139 12.94 6.78 21.92
N ALA A 140 11.70 7.23 22.17
CA ALA A 140 11.25 7.57 23.52
C ALA A 140 11.23 6.34 24.45
N LYS A 141 10.81 5.17 23.96
CA LYS A 141 10.85 3.91 24.71
C LYS A 141 12.28 3.47 25.00
N ASP A 142 13.19 3.55 24.03
CA ASP A 142 14.60 3.18 24.23
C ASP A 142 15.28 4.10 25.25
N ASN A 143 15.03 5.41 25.18
CA ASN A 143 15.54 6.37 26.16
C ASN A 143 14.97 6.14 27.56
N ALA A 144 13.68 5.76 27.67
CA ALA A 144 13.08 5.40 28.94
C ALA A 144 13.75 4.15 29.54
N VAL A 145 13.94 3.09 28.75
CA VAL A 145 14.61 1.84 29.15
C VAL A 145 16.07 2.07 29.55
N MET A 146 16.80 2.90 28.79
CA MET A 146 18.17 3.31 29.14
C MET A 146 18.19 4.08 30.46
N SER A 147 17.25 4.99 30.69
CA SER A 147 17.13 5.73 31.95
C SER A 147 16.85 4.82 33.15
N THR A 148 15.97 3.81 33.01
CA THR A 148 15.72 2.83 34.06
C THR A 148 16.95 1.97 34.35
N ARG A 149 17.70 1.54 33.32
CA ARG A 149 18.97 0.82 33.50
C ARG A 149 20.04 1.67 34.18
N PHE A 150 20.15 2.95 33.81
CA PHE A 150 21.11 3.87 34.43
C PHE A 150 20.81 4.09 35.91
N LYS A 151 19.53 4.23 36.30
CA LYS A 151 19.10 4.32 37.70
C LYS A 151 19.34 3.03 38.49
N HIS A 152 19.28 1.87 37.83
CA HIS A 152 19.61 0.58 38.46
C HIS A 152 21.11 0.38 38.70
N LEU A 153 21.95 0.85 37.76
CA LEU A 153 23.41 0.75 37.86
C LEU A 153 24.03 1.83 38.77
N HIS A 154 23.34 2.97 38.93
CA HIS A 154 23.72 4.05 39.84
C HIS A 154 22.51 4.46 40.70
N PRO A 155 22.19 3.69 41.75
CA PRO A 155 21.18 4.12 42.70
C PRO A 155 21.62 5.43 43.36
N PRO A 156 20.71 6.40 43.57
CA PRO A 156 21.06 7.63 44.26
C PRO A 156 21.60 7.29 45.65
N ARG A 157 22.83 7.75 45.95
CA ARG A 157 23.37 7.69 47.31
C ARG A 157 22.43 8.49 48.20
N SER A 158 21.62 7.78 48.98
CA SER A 158 20.87 8.36 50.08
C SER A 158 21.87 9.10 50.98
N GLN A 159 21.74 10.43 51.02
CA GLN A 159 22.40 11.25 52.03
C GLN A 159 21.79 10.86 53.38
N PHE A 160 22.46 9.94 54.09
CA PHE A 160 22.27 9.79 55.53
C PHE A 160 23.12 10.87 56.20
N TRP A 161 22.46 11.96 56.60
CA TRP A 161 22.96 12.83 57.65
C TRP A 161 22.54 12.22 58.99
N ASN A 162 23.53 11.71 59.74
CA ASN A 162 23.73 11.87 61.19
C ASN A 162 24.87 10.95 61.65
#